data_AF-A0A0G1D067-F1
#
_entry.id   AF-A0A0G1D067-F1
#
_cell.length_a   1.000
_cell.length_b   1.000
_cell.length_c   1.000
_cell.angle_alpha   90.00
_cell.angle_beta   90.00
_cell.angle_gamma   90.00
#
_symmetry.space_group_name_H-M   'P 1'
#
loop_
_entity.id
_entity.type
_entity.pdbx_description
1 polymer ?
#
loop_
_entity_poly.entity_id
_entity_poly.type
_entity_poly.pdbx_seq_one_letter_code
_entity_poly.pdbx_strand_id
1 'polypeptide(L)'
;MDIFIVELMVVFVAAVLLGMLFRFFKLPSLVGQVVAGFIIGATGIIGHQSVDALKIFSTLGVTLLLFLIGLEMNWQEVKHSAKTVFKLFIIQTILLSVIFWAFSFFILRLNMISSAMLSIALTFSSTIVVVKS
;
A
#
# COMPACT_ATOMS: atom_id res chain seq x y z
N MET A 1 -10.88 31.94 -5.14
CA MET A 1 -10.32 30.72 -4.52
C MET A 1 -9.51 30.03 -5.59
N ASP A 2 -8.22 29.80 -5.37
CA ASP A 2 -7.36 29.16 -6.34
C ASP A 2 -7.88 27.74 -6.62
N ILE A 3 -8.12 27.41 -7.89
CA ILE A 3 -8.66 26.12 -8.35
C ILE A 3 -7.91 24.94 -7.70
N PHE A 4 -6.59 25.11 -7.52
CA PHE A 4 -5.72 24.18 -6.81
C PHE A 4 -6.20 23.79 -5.40
N ILE A 5 -6.61 24.76 -4.58
CA ILE A 5 -7.04 24.51 -3.19
C ILE A 5 -8.34 23.71 -3.17
N VAL A 6 -9.24 23.97 -4.12
CA VAL A 6 -10.51 23.25 -4.26
C VAL A 6 -10.26 21.80 -4.65
N GLU A 7 -9.38 21.56 -5.62
CA GLU A 7 -9.00 20.20 -6.02
C GLU A 7 -8.38 19.41 -4.85
N LEU A 8 -7.50 20.05 -4.06
CA LEU A 8 -6.89 19.43 -2.89
C LEU A 8 -7.93 19.11 -1.80
N MET A 9 -8.85 20.04 -1.54
CA MET A 9 -9.98 19.84 -0.63
C MET A 9 -10.83 18.65 -1.05
N VAL A 10 -11.17 18.54 -2.34
CA VAL A 10 -11.96 17.41 -2.87
C VAL A 10 -11.24 16.09 -2.63
N VAL A 11 -9.92 16.03 -2.87
CA VAL A 11 -9.12 14.81 -2.62
C VAL A 11 -9.14 14.41 -1.15
N PHE A 12 -8.85 15.35 -0.24
CA PHE A 12 -8.83 15.06 1.19
C PHE A 12 -10.20 14.67 1.73
N VAL A 13 -11.26 15.40 1.35
CA VAL A 13 -12.63 15.10 1.78
C VAL A 13 -13.05 13.73 1.28
N ALA A 14 -12.82 13.41 0.01
CA ALA A 14 -13.16 12.10 -0.54
C ALA A 14 -12.38 10.96 0.14
N ALA A 15 -11.09 11.15 0.41
CA ALA A 15 -10.27 10.18 1.13
C ALA A 15 -10.77 9.94 2.56
N VAL A 16 -11.19 10.99 3.28
CA VAL A 16 -11.76 10.88 4.62
C VAL A 16 -13.13 10.21 4.60
N LEU A 17 -14.02 10.62 3.68
CA LEU A 17 -15.36 10.06 3.56
C LEU A 17 -15.33 8.57 3.22
N LEU A 18 -14.55 8.17 2.21
CA LEU A 18 -14.43 6.76 1.84
C LEU A 18 -13.65 5.97 2.89
N GLY A 19 -12.63 6.55 3.52
CA GLY A 19 -11.94 5.93 4.66
C GLY A 19 -12.89 5.66 5.83
N MET A 20 -13.79 6.60 6.14
CA MET A 20 -14.81 6.45 7.19
C MET A 20 -15.87 5.42 6.79
N LEU A 21 -16.31 5.43 5.53
CA LEU A 21 -17.27 4.46 5.00
C LEU A 21 -16.71 3.03 5.10
N PHE A 22 -15.46 2.81 4.70
CA PHE A 22 -14.81 1.51 4.82
C PHE A 22 -14.64 1.09 6.28
N ARG A 23 -14.33 2.04 7.17
CA ARG A 23 -14.28 1.79 8.61
C ARG A 23 -15.65 1.35 9.16
N PHE A 24 -16.75 1.91 8.65
CA PHE A 24 -18.11 1.48 9.02
C PHE A 24 -18.37 0.01 8.62
N PHE A 25 -17.83 -0.43 7.48
CA PHE A 25 -17.86 -1.84 7.06
C PHE A 25 -16.82 -2.73 7.77
N LYS A 26 -16.14 -2.24 8.81
CA LYS A 26 -15.05 -2.94 9.52
C LYS A 26 -13.85 -3.30 8.62
N LEU A 27 -13.68 -2.57 7.51
CA LEU A 27 -12.51 -2.69 6.65
C LEU A 27 -11.44 -1.67 7.08
N PRO A 28 -10.14 -1.94 6.83
CA PRO A 28 -9.09 -0.97 7.12
C PRO A 28 -9.34 0.34 6.37
N SER A 29 -9.26 1.47 7.08
CA SER A 29 -9.54 2.79 6.50
C SER A 29 -8.62 3.14 5.32
N LEU A 30 -7.40 2.58 5.31
CA LEU A 30 -6.43 2.76 4.24
C LEU A 30 -6.96 2.24 2.90
N VAL A 31 -7.75 1.16 2.89
CA VAL A 31 -8.38 0.66 1.66
C VAL A 31 -9.33 1.70 1.09
N GLY A 32 -10.16 2.32 1.95
CA GLY A 32 -11.07 3.39 1.52
C GLY A 32 -10.34 4.62 0.98
N GLN A 33 -9.21 4.99 1.59
CA GLN A 33 -8.37 6.09 1.12
C GLN A 33 -7.73 5.80 -0.25
N VAL A 34 -7.25 4.58 -0.47
CA VAL A 34 -6.71 4.15 -1.78
C VAL A 34 -7.80 4.13 -2.85
N VAL A 35 -8.99 3.62 -2.51
CA VAL A 35 -10.14 3.62 -3.42
C VAL A 35 -10.54 5.05 -3.79
N ALA A 36 -10.51 5.99 -2.85
CA ALA A 36 -10.77 7.41 -3.14
C ALA A 36 -9.76 7.97 -4.15
N GLY A 37 -8.46 7.72 -3.93
CA GLY A 37 -7.41 8.14 -4.85
C GLY A 37 -7.57 7.53 -6.24
N PHE A 38 -7.93 6.24 -6.31
CA PHE A 38 -8.19 5.54 -7.58
C PHE A 38 -9.37 6.15 -8.35
N ILE A 39 -10.51 6.38 -7.68
CA ILE A 39 -11.70 6.98 -8.31
C ILE A 39 -11.36 8.36 -8.85
N ILE A 40 -10.74 9.21 -8.03
CA ILE A 40 -10.43 10.58 -8.45
C ILE A 40 -9.39 10.57 -9.58
N GLY A 41 -8.35 9.73 -9.48
CA GLY A 41 -7.36 9.57 -10.55
C GLY A 41 -7.97 9.11 -11.87
N ALA A 42 -8.91 8.15 -11.83
CA ALA A 42 -9.59 7.66 -13.03
C ALA A 42 -10.51 8.71 -13.68
N THR A 43 -11.11 9.58 -12.87
CA THR A 43 -12.01 10.63 -13.38
C THR A 43 -11.29 11.83 -14.03
N GLY A 44 -9.99 12.01 -13.77
CA GLY A 44 -9.21 13.12 -14.33
C GLY A 44 -9.69 14.50 -13.89
N ILE A 45 -10.42 14.59 -12.76
CA ILE A 45 -11.00 15.85 -12.25
C ILE A 45 -9.92 16.83 -11.76
N ILE A 46 -8.70 16.34 -11.49
CA ILE A 46 -7.57 17.11 -10.96
C ILE A 46 -6.66 17.57 -12.11
N GLY A 47 -6.24 18.84 -12.10
CA GLY A 47 -5.26 19.36 -13.04
C GLY A 47 -3.84 18.83 -12.83
N HIS A 48 -3.03 18.77 -13.90
CA HIS A 48 -1.64 18.26 -13.86
C HIS A 48 -0.77 18.92 -12.78
N GLN A 49 -0.90 20.25 -12.58
CA GLN A 49 -0.16 20.99 -11.56
C GLN A 49 -0.51 20.52 -10.13
N SER A 50 -1.77 20.17 -9.89
CA SER A 50 -2.23 19.65 -8.60
C SER A 50 -1.75 18.22 -8.35
N VAL A 51 -1.64 17.40 -9.40
CA VAL A 51 -1.05 16.05 -9.32
C VAL A 51 0.43 16.12 -8.92
N ASP A 52 1.20 17.04 -9.51
CA ASP A 52 2.62 17.21 -9.17
C ASP A 52 2.80 17.65 -7.71
N ALA A 53 1.97 18.58 -7.23
CA ALA A 53 1.99 18.97 -5.82
C ALA A 53 1.60 17.79 -4.91
N LEU A 54 0.54 17.05 -5.23
CA LEU A 54 0.12 15.86 -4.48
C LEU A 54 1.22 14.78 -4.41
N LYS A 55 2.03 14.64 -5.46
CA LYS A 55 3.18 13.73 -5.47
C LYS A 55 4.26 14.15 -4.45
N ILE A 56 4.53 15.45 -4.34
CA ILE A 56 5.46 15.99 -3.34
C ILE A 56 4.91 15.75 -1.94
N PHE A 57 3.63 16.08 -1.69
CA PHE A 57 2.99 15.83 -0.40
C PHE A 57 2.97 14.34 -0.02
N SER A 58 2.70 13.46 -0.97
CA SER A 58 2.70 12.01 -0.75
C SER A 58 4.09 11.49 -0.38
N THR A 59 5.11 11.97 -1.09
CA THR A 59 6.51 11.61 -0.79
C THR A 59 6.89 12.09 0.61
N LEU A 60 6.61 13.35 0.94
CA LEU A 60 6.85 13.89 2.28
C LEU A 60 6.09 13.12 3.36
N GLY A 61 4.82 12.81 3.14
CA GLY A 61 3.99 12.05 4.09
C GLY A 61 4.55 10.66 4.37
N VAL A 62 4.96 9.92 3.34
CA VAL A 62 5.58 8.59 3.50
C VAL A 62 6.95 8.71 4.15
N THR A 63 7.77 9.69 3.77
CA THR A 63 9.08 9.93 4.40
C THR A 63 8.94 10.23 5.89
N LEU A 64 8.02 11.12 6.28
CA LEU A 64 7.75 11.46 7.68
C LEU A 64 7.22 10.25 8.44
N LEU A 65 6.34 9.45 7.84
CA LEU A 65 5.82 8.22 8.45
C LEU A 65 6.95 7.21 8.70
N LEU A 66 7.80 6.94 7.71
CA LEU A 66 8.94 6.02 7.85
C LEU A 66 9.98 6.54 8.83
N PHE A 67 10.18 7.86 8.89
CA PHE A 67 11.04 8.50 9.88
C PHE A 67 10.49 8.32 11.29
N LEU A 68 9.20 8.55 11.51
CA LEU A 68 8.54 8.33 12.79
C LEU A 68 8.63 6.86 13.22
N ILE A 69 8.32 5.92 12.31
CA ILE A 69 8.47 4.48 12.56
C ILE A 69 9.91 4.17 12.99
N GLY A 70 10.91 4.79 12.35
CA GLY A 70 12.31 4.65 12.73
C GLY A 70 12.64 5.21 14.12
N LEU A 71 12.03 6.33 14.52
CA LEU A 71 12.18 6.93 15.85
C LEU A 71 11.50 6.11 16.96
N GLU A 72 10.35 5.51 16.68
CA GLU A 72 9.61 4.66 17.62
C GLU A 72 10.21 3.25 17.73
N MET A 73 11.09 2.86 16.81
CA MET A 73 11.64 1.50 16.75
C MET A 73 12.65 1.23 17.86
N ASN A 74 12.33 0.29 18.75
CA ASN A 74 13.27 -0.22 19.75
C ASN A 74 14.26 -1.21 19.12
N TRP A 75 15.51 -0.79 18.96
CA TRP A 75 16.58 -1.62 18.39
C TRP A 75 16.77 -2.97 19.09
N GLN A 76 16.57 -3.03 20.42
CA GLN A 76 16.74 -4.25 21.19
C GLN A 76 15.64 -5.28 20.87
N GLU A 77 14.39 -4.83 20.77
CA GLU A 77 13.25 -5.68 20.39
C GLU A 77 13.36 -6.19 18.96
N VAL A 78 13.80 -5.34 18.04
CA VAL A 78 14.07 -5.73 16.65
C VAL A 78 15.13 -6.81 16.61
N LYS A 79 16.25 -6.65 17.32
CA LYS A 79 17.33 -7.65 17.33
C LYS A 79 16.88 -8.97 17.96
N HIS A 80 16.06 -8.93 19.01
CA HIS A 80 15.51 -10.13 19.64
C HIS A 80 14.58 -10.89 18.69
N SER A 81 13.69 -10.16 18.01
CA SER A 81 12.70 -10.73 17.08
C SER A 81 13.29 -11.05 15.70
N ALA A 82 14.47 -10.51 15.36
CA ALA A 82 15.09 -10.63 14.03
C ALA A 82 15.22 -12.07 13.56
N LYS A 83 15.66 -12.99 14.42
CA LYS A 83 15.82 -14.41 14.03
C LYS A 83 14.48 -15.06 13.69
N THR A 84 13.44 -14.76 14.47
CA THR A 84 12.09 -15.29 14.25
C THR A 84 11.47 -14.68 12.99
N VAL A 85 11.53 -13.36 12.86
CA VAL A 85 11.02 -12.62 11.70
C VAL A 85 11.72 -13.07 10.41
N PHE A 86 13.04 -13.27 10.45
CA PHE A 86 13.81 -13.72 9.29
C PHE A 86 13.43 -15.14 8.85
N LYS A 87 13.25 -16.07 9.80
CA LYS A 87 12.76 -17.43 9.50
C LYS A 87 11.36 -17.41 8.90
N LEU A 88 10.45 -16.64 9.52
CA LEU A 88 9.08 -16.48 9.02
C LEU A 88 9.09 -15.88 7.61
N PHE A 89 9.89 -14.84 7.38
CA PHE A 89 10.01 -14.20 6.07
C PHE A 89 10.48 -15.17 4.99
N ILE A 90 11.52 -15.98 5.25
CA ILE A 90 12.01 -16.98 4.28
C ILE A 90 10.93 -18.02 4.00
N ILE A 91 10.35 -18.62 5.05
CA ILE A 91 9.36 -19.68 4.91
C ILE A 91 8.12 -19.15 4.18
N GLN A 92 7.62 -17.99 4.59
CA GLN A 92 6.47 -17.32 3.98
C GLN A 92 6.75 -17.00 2.51
N THR A 93 7.91 -16.43 2.19
CA THR A 93 8.28 -16.03 0.82
C THR A 93 8.34 -17.24 -0.10
N ILE A 94 9.00 -18.32 0.33
CA ILE A 94 9.10 -19.56 -0.48
C ILE A 94 7.71 -20.16 -0.66
N LEU A 95 6.93 -20.29 0.42
CA LEU A 95 5.62 -20.93 0.39
C LEU A 95 4.64 -20.16 -0.52
N LEU A 96 4.53 -18.84 -0.37
CA LEU A 96 3.66 -18.00 -1.20
C LEU A 96 4.12 -17.96 -2.65
N SER A 97 5.43 -17.89 -2.91
CA SER A 97 5.94 -17.89 -4.27
C SER A 97 5.59 -19.18 -5.01
N VAL A 98 5.70 -20.34 -4.35
CA VAL A 98 5.29 -21.63 -4.92
C VAL A 98 3.78 -21.67 -5.18
N ILE A 99 2.96 -21.23 -4.21
CA ILE A 99 1.50 -21.19 -4.35
C ILE A 99 1.08 -20.30 -5.51
N PHE A 100 1.60 -19.07 -5.59
CA PHE A 100 1.25 -18.12 -6.65
C PHE A 100 1.79 -18.53 -8.01
N TRP A 101 2.97 -19.17 -8.06
CA TRP A 101 3.51 -19.72 -9.30
C TRP A 101 2.64 -20.86 -9.83
N ALA A 102 2.24 -21.80 -8.95
CA ALA A 102 1.34 -22.89 -9.31
C ALA A 102 -0.05 -22.37 -9.74
N PHE A 103 -0.59 -21.38 -9.04
CA PHE A 103 -1.86 -20.74 -9.40
C PHE A 103 -1.80 -20.07 -10.77
N SER A 104 -0.72 -19.31 -11.04
CA SER A 104 -0.52 -18.60 -12.31
C SER A 104 -0.31 -19.56 -13.49
N PHE A 105 0.42 -20.64 -13.27
CA PHE A 105 0.69 -21.63 -14.29
C PHE A 105 -0.56 -22.44 -14.64
N PHE A 106 -1.33 -22.88 -13.64
CA PHE A 106 -2.45 -23.79 -13.86
C PHE A 106 -3.76 -23.08 -14.23
N ILE A 107 -4.08 -21.95 -13.59
CA ILE A 107 -5.33 -21.20 -13.86
C ILE A 107 -5.14 -20.24 -15.05
N LEU A 108 -4.07 -19.43 -15.05
CA LEU A 108 -3.87 -18.39 -16.07
C LEU A 108 -3.14 -18.91 -17.33
N ARG A 109 -2.61 -20.15 -17.32
CA ARG A 109 -1.87 -20.77 -18.44
C ARG A 109 -0.73 -19.87 -18.99
N LEU A 110 -0.07 -19.15 -18.10
CA LEU A 110 1.01 -18.22 -18.46
C LEU A 110 2.32 -18.98 -18.70
N ASN A 111 3.20 -18.37 -19.51
CA ASN A 111 4.55 -18.89 -19.74
C ASN A 111 5.34 -18.99 -18.42
N MET A 112 6.34 -19.87 -18.36
CA MET A 112 7.13 -20.14 -17.14
C MET A 112 7.72 -18.86 -16.53
N ILE A 113 8.24 -17.98 -17.39
CA ILE A 113 8.85 -16.70 -17.01
C ILE A 113 7.80 -15.73 -16.45
N SER A 114 6.67 -15.58 -17.15
CA SER A 114 5.58 -14.68 -16.73
C SER A 114 4.96 -15.12 -15.40
N SER A 115 4.80 -16.43 -15.19
CA SER A 115 4.30 -16.98 -13.94
C SER A 115 5.25 -16.72 -12.78
N ALA A 116 6.57 -16.82 -13.00
CA ALA A 116 7.57 -16.53 -11.99
C ALA A 116 7.63 -15.03 -11.63
N MET A 117 7.49 -14.14 -12.62
CA MET A 117 7.45 -12.69 -12.34
C MET A 117 6.22 -12.32 -11.52
N LEU A 118 5.06 -12.88 -11.86
CA LEU A 118 3.80 -12.61 -11.17
C LEU A 118 3.83 -13.16 -9.73
N SER A 119 4.38 -14.37 -9.52
CA SER A 119 4.49 -14.95 -8.19
C SER A 119 5.39 -14.14 -7.26
N ILE A 120 6.52 -13.65 -7.75
CA ILE A 120 7.41 -12.77 -6.99
C ILE A 120 6.70 -11.46 -6.66
N ALA A 121 6.01 -10.85 -7.63
CA ALA A 121 5.27 -9.60 -7.42
C ALA A 121 4.20 -9.72 -6.33
N LEU A 122 3.46 -10.84 -6.29
CA LEU A 122 2.42 -11.09 -5.29
C LEU A 122 2.95 -11.50 -3.92
N THR A 123 4.19 -12.00 -3.84
CA THR A 123 4.78 -12.45 -2.57
C THR A 123 5.18 -11.29 -1.67
N PHE A 124 5.46 -10.11 -2.24
CA PHE A 124 5.75 -8.91 -1.44
C PHE A 124 4.49 -8.41 -0.71
N SER A 125 4.42 -8.71 0.59
CA SER A 125 3.38 -8.17 1.46
C SER A 125 3.76 -6.77 1.93
N SER A 126 2.85 -5.80 1.77
CA SER A 126 2.97 -4.48 2.38
C SER A 126 2.54 -4.55 3.84
N THR A 127 3.49 -4.78 4.75
CA THR A 127 3.32 -4.90 6.21
C THR A 127 2.67 -3.67 6.88
N ILE A 128 2.61 -2.52 6.19
CA ILE A 128 2.00 -1.27 6.69
C ILE A 128 0.51 -1.45 7.02
N VAL A 129 -0.21 -2.34 6.32
CA VAL A 129 -1.66 -2.54 6.53
C VAL A 129 -1.96 -3.20 7.89
N VAL A 130 -1.05 -4.04 8.40
CA VAL A 130 -1.27 -4.79 9.66
C VAL A 130 -1.10 -3.89 10.89
N VAL A 131 -0.26 -2.87 10.82
CA VAL A 131 0.06 -2.00 11.98
C VAL A 131 -1.08 -1.03 12.32
N LYS A 132 -2.02 -0.78 11.38
CA LYS A 132 -3.14 0.15 11.57
C LYS A 132 -4.50 -0.55 11.78
N SER A 133 -4.50 -1.86 12.07
CA SER A 133 -5.69 -2.66 12.39
C SER A 133 -6.04 -2.56 13.87
#